data_AF-A0AAW1MD53-F1
#
_entry.id   AF-A0AAW1MD53-F1
#
_cell.length_a   1.000
_cell.length_b   1.000
_cell.length_c   1.000
_cell.angle_alpha   90.00
_cell.angle_beta   90.00
_cell.angle_gamma   90.00
#
_symmetry.space_group_name_H-M   'P 1'
#
loop_
_entity.id
_entity.type
_entity.pdbx_description
1 polymer ?
#
loop_
_entity_poly.entity_id
_entity_poly.type
_entity_poly.pdbx_seq_one_letter_code
_entity_poly.pdbx_strand_id
1 'polypeptide(L)'
;MKTNITLLVVILIFGFVACIPLDTSSVENQKKCETPGKTFFDGCNNCGCSEDGIVTWCTYKFCPPSSILPTVVVDKVPEEKAIVA
;
A
#
# COMPACT_ATOMS: atom_id res chain seq x y z
N MET A 1 -51.61 -1.31 4.56
CA MET A 1 -50.91 -2.27 3.67
C MET A 1 -49.59 -1.69 3.13
N LYS A 2 -48.69 -1.21 4.01
CA LYS A 2 -47.39 -0.59 3.62
C LYS A 2 -46.19 -1.11 4.43
N THR A 3 -46.43 -1.95 5.45
CA THR A 3 -45.45 -2.43 6.42
C THR A 3 -44.54 -3.55 5.90
N ASN A 4 -44.89 -4.21 4.78
CA ASN A 4 -44.14 -5.36 4.28
C ASN A 4 -43.06 -4.98 3.27
N ILE A 5 -43.21 -3.86 2.56
CA ILE A 5 -42.23 -3.40 1.57
C ILE A 5 -41.05 -2.71 2.25
N THR A 6 -41.30 -1.85 3.24
CA THR A 6 -40.24 -1.18 4.00
C THR A 6 -39.38 -2.20 4.78
N LEU A 7 -39.98 -3.24 5.34
CA LEU A 7 -39.27 -4.29 6.06
C LEU A 7 -38.36 -5.12 5.14
N LEU A 8 -38.83 -5.45 3.94
CA LEU A 8 -38.03 -6.16 2.93
C LEU A 8 -36.83 -5.33 2.47
N VAL A 9 -37.02 -4.03 2.25
CA VAL A 9 -35.94 -3.11 1.84
C VAL A 9 -34.87 -2.99 2.94
N VAL A 10 -35.27 -2.93 4.21
CA VAL A 10 -34.35 -2.87 5.35
C VAL A 10 -33.53 -4.17 5.48
N ILE A 11 -34.15 -5.34 5.34
CA ILE A 11 -33.44 -6.64 5.40
C ILE A 11 -32.43 -6.76 4.25
N LEU A 12 -32.78 -6.31 3.05
CA LEU A 12 -31.86 -6.31 1.91
C LEU A 12 -30.69 -5.34 2.13
N ILE A 13 -30.94 -4.12 2.61
CA ILE A 13 -29.88 -3.14 2.86
C ILE A 13 -28.94 -3.60 3.99
N PHE A 14 -29.48 -4.03 5.14
CA PHE A 14 -28.67 -4.50 6.28
C PHE A 14 -27.96 -5.84 5.99
N GLY A 15 -28.58 -6.73 5.21
CA GLY A 15 -27.98 -7.99 4.79
C GLY A 15 -26.83 -7.81 3.79
N PHE A 16 -26.94 -6.82 2.88
CA PHE A 16 -25.85 -6.48 1.98
C PHE A 16 -24.71 -5.75 2.72
N VAL A 17 -25.01 -4.82 3.64
CA VAL A 17 -23.99 -4.06 4.38
C VAL A 17 -23.17 -4.95 5.34
N ALA A 18 -23.76 -6.00 5.90
CA ALA A 18 -23.04 -6.97 6.76
C ALA A 18 -22.08 -7.91 5.98
N CYS A 19 -22.27 -8.03 4.66
CA CYS A 19 -21.40 -8.82 3.77
C CYS A 19 -20.38 -7.97 3.00
N ILE A 20 -20.45 -6.64 3.10
CA ILE A 20 -19.36 -5.79 2.63
C ILE A 20 -18.32 -5.80 3.75
N PRO A 21 -17.17 -6.48 3.59
CA PRO A 21 -16.04 -6.13 4.42
C PRO A 21 -15.84 -4.62 4.24
N LEU A 22 -15.93 -3.86 5.33
CA LEU A 22 -15.34 -2.53 5.41
C LEU A 22 -13.83 -2.74 5.27
N ASP A 23 -13.41 -2.98 4.03
CA ASP A 23 -12.02 -3.11 3.63
C ASP A 23 -11.42 -1.72 3.67
N THR A 24 -11.14 -1.23 4.86
CA THR A 24 -10.07 -0.25 5.07
C THR A 24 -8.71 -0.95 4.98
N SER A 25 -8.53 -1.84 4.00
CA SER A 25 -7.38 -2.72 3.85
C SER A 25 -6.45 -2.31 2.71
N SER A 26 -6.62 -1.11 2.12
CA SER A 26 -5.67 -0.59 1.11
C SER A 26 -4.28 -0.22 1.66
N VAL A 27 -3.95 -0.56 2.90
CA VAL A 27 -2.61 -0.36 3.49
C VAL A 27 -1.72 -1.61 3.34
N GLU A 28 -1.85 -2.41 2.27
CA GLU A 28 -1.02 -3.64 2.16
C GLU A 28 0.32 -3.47 1.43
N ASN A 29 0.71 -2.28 0.97
CA ASN A 29 2.07 -2.10 0.41
C ASN A 29 2.63 -0.69 0.65
N GLN A 30 2.39 -0.14 1.84
CA GLN A 30 2.89 1.17 2.20
C GLN A 30 4.22 1.07 2.96
N LYS A 31 5.30 1.58 2.36
CA LYS A 31 6.62 1.67 3.01
C LYS A 31 6.49 2.53 4.26
N LYS A 32 6.89 2.00 5.42
CA LYS A 32 6.85 2.70 6.72
C LYS A 32 8.09 3.58 6.91
N CYS A 33 7.95 4.64 7.69
CA CYS A 33 9.04 5.52 8.11
C CYS A 33 9.01 5.76 9.63
N GLU A 34 10.20 6.04 10.20
CA GLU A 34 10.41 6.08 11.65
C GLU A 34 10.00 7.42 12.29
N THR A 35 9.99 8.50 11.52
CA THR A 35 9.72 9.85 12.02
C THR A 35 8.52 10.48 11.29
N PRO A 36 7.31 10.33 11.82
CA PRO A 36 6.10 10.89 11.22
C PRO A 36 6.17 12.39 10.98
N GLY A 37 5.57 12.84 9.87
CA GLY A 37 5.50 14.25 9.48
C GLY A 37 6.85 14.88 9.10
N LYS A 38 7.91 14.09 8.95
CA LYS A 38 9.26 14.57 8.61
C LYS A 38 9.73 14.04 7.26
N THR A 39 10.72 14.72 6.70
CA THR A 39 11.48 14.23 5.56
C THR A 39 12.69 13.45 6.05
N PHE A 40 13.06 12.38 5.34
CA PHE A 40 14.24 11.57 5.63
C PHE A 40 14.99 11.22 4.34
N PHE A 41 16.24 10.80 4.49
CA PHE A 41 17.08 10.34 3.39
C PHE A 41 17.18 8.82 3.44
N ASP A 42 16.81 8.12 2.36
CA ASP A 42 16.76 6.66 2.32
C ASP A 42 18.07 5.99 1.88
N GLY A 43 19.15 6.78 1.74
CA GLY A 43 20.44 6.35 1.22
C GLY A 43 20.73 6.84 -0.19
N CYS A 44 19.71 7.36 -0.91
CA CYS A 44 19.88 7.94 -2.24
C CYS A 44 18.87 9.06 -2.53
N ASN A 45 17.63 8.88 -2.10
CA ASN A 45 16.51 9.78 -2.32
C ASN A 45 16.07 10.48 -1.03
N ASN A 46 15.54 11.68 -1.20
CA ASN A 46 14.82 12.36 -0.13
C ASN A 46 13.37 11.94 -0.19
N CYS A 47 12.82 11.50 0.93
CA CYS A 47 11.47 11.01 1.06
C CYS A 47 10.70 11.77 2.13
N GLY A 48 9.38 11.86 1.98
CA GLY A 48 8.45 12.44 2.95
C GLY A 48 7.67 11.37 3.70
N CYS A 49 7.49 11.58 5.01
CA CYS A 49 6.72 10.71 5.91
C CYS A 49 5.41 11.42 6.31
N SER A 50 4.26 10.74 6.20
CA SER A 50 2.98 11.20 6.72
C SER A 50 2.96 11.19 8.25
N GLU A 51 1.93 11.77 8.85
CA GLU A 51 1.70 11.69 10.30
C GLU A 51 1.37 10.26 10.76
N ASP A 52 0.87 9.41 9.86
CA ASP A 52 0.62 7.98 10.13
C ASP A 52 1.88 7.11 10.03
N GLY A 53 3.05 7.72 9.78
CA GLY A 53 4.31 6.99 9.64
C GLY A 53 4.46 6.27 8.30
N ILE A 54 3.79 6.74 7.26
CA ILE A 54 3.84 6.17 5.91
C ILE A 54 4.64 7.06 4.97
N VAL A 55 5.48 6.47 4.13
CA VAL A 55 6.18 7.20 3.06
C VAL A 55 5.17 7.67 2.01
N THR A 56 5.09 8.98 1.78
CA THR A 56 4.13 9.59 0.84
C THR A 56 4.76 9.95 -0.51
N TRP A 57 6.05 10.29 -0.52
CA TRP A 57 6.78 10.64 -1.74
C TRP A 57 8.28 10.41 -1.55
N CYS A 58 8.99 10.21 -2.66
CA CYS A 58 10.45 10.24 -2.73
C CYS A 58 10.89 10.95 -4.02
N THR A 59 12.09 11.54 -4.02
CA THR A 59 12.77 11.90 -5.27
C THR A 59 13.13 10.64 -6.07
N TYR A 60 13.46 10.79 -7.35
CA TYR A 60 13.84 9.68 -8.23
C TYR A 60 15.24 9.89 -8.81
N LYS A 61 16.24 10.01 -7.94
CA LYS A 61 17.65 10.03 -8.34
C LYS A 61 18.08 8.62 -8.75
N PHE A 62 18.99 8.53 -9.72
CA PHE A 62 19.62 7.27 -10.06
C PHE A 62 20.57 6.85 -8.93
N CYS A 63 20.31 5.69 -8.34
CA CYS A 63 21.00 5.23 -7.14
C CYS A 63 22.12 4.24 -7.50
N PRO A 64 23.31 4.34 -6.87
CA PRO A 64 24.35 3.35 -7.07
C PRO A 64 23.91 1.99 -6.52
N PRO A 65 24.39 0.87 -7.09
CA PRO A 65 23.98 -0.48 -6.70
C PRO A 65 24.21 -0.78 -5.21
N SER A 66 25.17 -0.10 -4.58
CA SER A 66 25.52 -0.24 -3.17
C SER A 66 24.65 0.56 -2.19
N SER A 67 23.78 1.45 -2.68
CA SER A 67 22.86 2.25 -1.82
C SER A 67 21.57 1.52 -1.46
N ILE A 68 21.36 0.33 -2.05
CA ILE A 68 20.31 -0.60 -1.66
C ILE A 68 20.90 -1.48 -0.54
N LEU A 69 20.96 -0.97 0.70
CA LEU A 69 21.40 -1.81 1.82
C LEU A 69 20.31 -2.88 2.08
N PRO A 70 20.64 -4.18 2.02
CA PRO A 70 19.65 -5.24 1.93
C PRO A 70 19.23 -5.69 3.33
N THR A 71 18.08 -5.23 3.81
CA THR A 71 17.39 -5.91 4.94
C THR A 71 16.00 -6.40 4.56
N VAL A 72 15.61 -6.30 3.30
CA VAL A 72 14.36 -6.84 2.78
C VAL A 72 14.70 -7.48 1.45
N VAL A 73 14.68 -8.82 1.43
CA VAL A 73 14.64 -9.70 0.26
C VAL A 73 15.02 -9.04 -1.06
N VAL A 74 16.25 -9.33 -1.53
CA VAL A 74 16.42 -9.55 -2.96
C VAL A 74 15.59 -10.78 -3.28
N ASP A 75 14.28 -10.60 -3.46
CA ASP A 75 13.53 -11.52 -4.29
C ASP A 75 14.30 -11.53 -5.59
N LYS A 76 14.90 -12.69 -5.83
CA LYS A 76 15.70 -13.01 -7.01
C LYS A 76 15.02 -12.32 -8.19
N VAL A 77 15.64 -11.29 -8.76
CA VAL A 77 15.30 -10.88 -10.11
C VAL A 77 15.52 -12.17 -10.92
N PRO A 78 14.46 -12.79 -11.47
CA PRO A 78 14.68 -13.90 -12.37
C PRO A 78 15.50 -13.31 -13.50
N GLU A 79 16.68 -13.85 -13.78
CA GLU A 79 17.40 -13.58 -15.02
C GLU A 79 16.41 -13.87 -16.16
N GLU A 80 15.73 -12.84 -16.67
CA GLU A 80 14.85 -13.04 -17.80
C GLU A 80 15.72 -13.19 -19.06
N LYS A 81 15.92 -14.46 -19.39
CA LYS A 81 16.10 -15.05 -20.72
C LYS A 81 17.38 -14.71 -21.47
N ALA A 82 18.31 -15.67 -21.40
CA ALA A 82 18.71 -16.32 -22.65
C ALA A 82 17.44 -16.86 -23.35
N ILE A 83 17.18 -16.55 -24.62
CA ILE A 83 17.36 -17.43 -25.80
C ILE A 83 17.03 -16.60 -27.09
N VAL A 84 17.79 -16.86 -28.15
CA VAL A 84 17.48 -16.79 -29.61
C VAL A 84 18.03 -15.59 -30.39
N ALA A 85 19.22 -15.78 -30.99
CA ALA A 85 19.41 -15.78 -32.45
C ALA A 85 20.68 -16.56 -32.79
#